data_AF-M5SG05-F1
#
_entry.id   AF-M5SG05-F1
#
_cell.length_a   1.000
_cell.length_b   1.000
_cell.length_c   1.000
_cell.angle_alpha   90.00
_cell.angle_beta   90.00
_cell.angle_gamma   90.00
#
_symmetry.space_group_name_H-M   'P 1'
#
loop_
_entity.id
_entity.type
_entity.pdbx_description
1 polymer ?
#
loop_
_entity_poly.entity_id
_entity_poly.type
_entity_poly.pdbx_seq_one_letter_code
_entity_poly.pdbx_strand_id
1 'polypeptide(L)'
;MPNNASIQKVLRDVLDLCELQLQLLSVDAQAAKRKLTNAAIFTAVAVALAGSALTVLLVGFGFLLDELTELSTGGALLTLAVATFVVVGILMFIAGKAIQAATAAMSETKSELAENVRWLKATMISPSTSPRNQMRRESFQSFREPPHYYTPDPVSPLSER
;
A
#
# COMPACT_ATOMS: atom_id res chain seq x y z
N MET A 1 26.22 14.07 34.66
CA MET A 1 25.15 13.38 33.91
C MET A 1 24.62 14.32 32.80
N PRO A 2 25.16 14.31 31.57
CA PRO A 2 24.77 15.24 30.49
C PRO A 2 24.02 14.61 29.29
N ASN A 3 23.76 13.29 29.28
CA ASN A 3 23.32 12.57 28.08
C ASN A 3 21.82 12.71 27.73
N ASN A 4 20.99 13.24 28.63
CA ASN A 4 19.54 13.28 28.44
C ASN A 4 19.09 14.47 27.58
N ALA A 5 19.85 15.57 27.58
CA ALA A 5 19.49 16.81 26.89
C ALA A 5 19.63 16.71 25.36
N SER A 6 20.66 16.01 24.87
CA SER A 6 20.88 15.80 23.42
C SER A 6 19.82 14.89 22.81
N ILE A 7 19.44 13.82 23.52
CA ILE A 7 18.39 12.89 23.10
C ILE A 7 17.03 13.58 23.06
N GLN A 8 16.69 14.38 24.07
CA GLN A 8 15.45 15.16 24.08
C GLN A 8 15.36 16.17 22.94
N LYS A 9 16.48 16.78 22.55
CA LYS A 9 16.53 17.70 21.40
C LYS A 9 16.24 16.98 20.09
N VAL A 10 16.90 15.85 19.83
CA VAL A 10 16.65 15.04 18.62
C VAL A 10 15.22 14.51 18.58
N LEU A 11 14.66 14.07 19.72
CA LEU A 11 13.28 13.60 19.78
C LEU A 11 12.28 14.71 19.43
N ARG A 12 12.56 15.95 19.87
CA ARG A 12 11.76 17.12 19.54
C ARG A 12 11.84 17.46 18.06
N ASP A 13 13.03 17.46 17.48
CA ASP A 13 13.22 17.74 16.04
C ASP A 13 12.51 16.68 15.16
N VAL A 14 12.54 15.41 15.57
CA VAL A 14 11.84 14.32 14.87
C VAL A 14 10.32 14.45 14.98
N LEU A 15 9.80 14.88 16.14
CA LEU A 15 8.37 15.17 16.32
C LEU A 15 7.92 16.35 15.46
N ASP A 16 8.72 17.41 15.39
CA ASP A 16 8.44 18.59 14.56
C ASP A 16 8.41 18.22 13.06
N LEU A 17 9.38 17.42 12.62
CA LEU A 17 9.42 16.88 11.26
C LEU A 17 8.21 15.97 10.96
N CYS A 18 7.77 15.16 11.92
CA CYS A 18 6.59 14.31 11.79
C CYS A 18 5.31 15.13 11.68
N GLU A 19 5.18 16.21 12.45
CA GLU A 19 4.05 17.13 12.38
C GLU A 19 3.95 17.80 11.01
N LEU A 20 5.08 18.29 10.48
CA LEU A 20 5.14 18.86 9.14
C LEU A 20 4.79 17.83 8.04
N GLN A 21 5.24 16.58 8.17
CA GLN A 21 4.91 15.49 7.24
C GLN A 21 3.41 15.13 7.29
N LEU A 22 2.79 15.15 8.48
CA LEU A 22 1.35 14.92 8.64
C LEU A 22 0.52 16.06 8.04
N GLN A 23 0.97 17.31 8.16
CA GLN A 23 0.31 18.44 7.52
C GLN A 23 0.35 18.32 5.99
N LEU A 24 1.49 17.94 5.42
CA LEU A 24 1.62 17.70 3.97
C LEU A 24 0.74 16.54 3.51
N LEU A 25 0.75 15.41 4.24
CA LEU A 25 -0.11 14.25 3.98
C LEU A 25 -1.60 14.63 4.00
N SER A 26 -2.02 15.47 4.95
CA SER A 26 -3.41 15.94 5.06
C SER A 26 -3.84 16.76 3.85
N VAL A 27 -2.98 17.69 3.40
CA VAL A 27 -3.23 18.51 2.21
C VAL A 27 -3.29 17.65 0.95
N ASP A 28 -2.36 16.71 0.80
CA ASP A 28 -2.34 15.77 -0.32
C ASP A 28 -3.57 14.85 -0.31
N ALA A 29 -4.00 14.36 0.86
CA ALA A 29 -5.21 13.57 1.01
C ALA A 29 -6.47 14.35 0.62
N GLN A 30 -6.55 15.65 0.95
CA GLN A 30 -7.66 16.49 0.56
C GLN A 30 -7.71 16.73 -0.96
N ALA A 31 -6.54 16.96 -1.59
CA ALA A 31 -6.43 17.09 -3.03
C ALA A 31 -6.80 15.77 -3.75
N ALA A 32 -6.31 14.64 -3.24
CA ALA A 32 -6.64 13.30 -3.74
C ALA A 32 -8.14 13.01 -3.59
N LYS A 33 -8.74 13.31 -2.43
CA LYS A 33 -10.18 13.14 -2.18
C LYS A 33 -11.01 13.95 -3.18
N ARG A 34 -10.67 15.21 -3.43
CA ARG A 34 -11.39 16.04 -4.41
C ARG A 34 -11.32 15.46 -5.82
N LYS A 35 -10.14 15.01 -6.25
CA LYS A 35 -9.95 14.34 -7.55
C LYS A 35 -10.77 13.05 -7.63
N LEU A 36 -10.75 12.25 -6.57
CA LEU A 36 -11.52 11.01 -6.48
C LEU A 36 -13.03 11.28 -6.54
N THR A 37 -13.53 12.29 -5.82
CA THR A 37 -14.95 12.69 -5.87
C THR A 37 -15.37 13.10 -7.28
N ASN A 38 -14.58 13.93 -7.96
CA ASN A 38 -14.89 14.34 -9.32
C ASN A 38 -14.87 13.14 -10.28
N ALA A 39 -13.85 12.28 -10.19
CA ALA A 39 -13.77 11.06 -10.99
C ALA A 39 -14.98 10.14 -10.73
N ALA A 40 -15.40 10.00 -9.47
CA ALA A 40 -16.58 9.20 -9.10
C ALA A 40 -17.86 9.76 -9.70
N ILE A 41 -18.07 11.09 -9.67
CA ILE A 41 -19.25 11.74 -10.28
C ILE A 41 -19.27 11.51 -11.80
N PHE A 42 -18.15 11.78 -12.49
CA PHE A 42 -18.08 11.55 -13.94
C PHE A 42 -18.28 10.08 -14.30
N THR A 43 -17.71 9.16 -13.51
CA THR A 43 -17.91 7.72 -13.71
C THR A 43 -19.39 7.36 -13.53
N ALA A 44 -20.06 7.87 -12.49
CA ALA A 44 -21.47 7.60 -12.26
C ALA A 44 -22.36 8.11 -13.42
N VAL A 45 -22.11 9.33 -13.89
CA VAL A 45 -22.83 9.90 -15.04
C VAL A 45 -22.56 9.10 -16.31
N ALA A 46 -21.31 8.75 -16.59
CA ALA A 46 -20.94 7.96 -17.75
C ALA A 46 -21.60 6.57 -17.73
N VAL A 47 -21.62 5.90 -16.57
CA VAL A 47 -22.29 4.59 -16.41
C VAL A 47 -23.79 4.71 -16.62
N ALA A 48 -24.44 5.73 -16.09
CA ALA A 48 -25.88 5.95 -16.28
C ALA A 48 -26.23 6.20 -17.76
N LEU A 49 -25.45 7.06 -18.44
CA LEU A 49 -25.63 7.35 -19.86
C LEU A 49 -25.35 6.13 -20.74
N ALA A 50 -24.23 5.42 -20.51
CA ALA A 50 -23.88 4.22 -21.24
C ALA A 50 -24.92 3.12 -21.05
N GLY A 51 -25.41 2.92 -19.81
CA GLY A 51 -26.48 1.97 -19.52
C GLY A 51 -27.76 2.29 -20.29
N SER A 52 -28.15 3.57 -20.32
CA SER A 52 -29.35 4.02 -21.02
C SER A 52 -29.21 3.91 -22.55
N ALA A 53 -28.06 4.27 -23.10
CA ALA A 53 -27.79 4.11 -24.53
C ALA A 53 -27.76 2.63 -24.93
N LEU A 54 -27.18 1.77 -24.08
CA LEU A 54 -27.13 0.33 -24.30
C LEU A 54 -28.53 -0.30 -24.35
N THR A 55 -29.45 0.10 -23.46
CA THR A 55 -30.83 -0.45 -23.50
C THR A 55 -31.56 -0.08 -24.79
N VAL A 56 -31.45 1.17 -25.25
CA VAL A 56 -32.04 1.62 -26.52
C VAL A 56 -31.43 0.86 -27.70
N LEU A 57 -30.12 0.67 -27.68
CA LEU A 57 -29.38 -0.05 -28.73
C LEU A 57 -29.76 -1.54 -28.77
N LEU A 58 -29.96 -2.18 -27.62
CA LEU A 58 -30.46 -3.56 -27.56
C LEU A 58 -31.88 -3.68 -28.10
N VAL A 59 -32.77 -2.75 -27.78
CA VAL A 59 -34.13 -2.75 -28.35
C VAL A 59 -34.06 -2.58 -29.88
N GLY A 60 -33.24 -1.63 -30.36
CA GLY A 60 -33.03 -1.42 -31.80
C GLY A 60 -32.49 -2.66 -32.51
N PHE A 61 -31.51 -3.35 -31.91
CA PHE A 61 -31.03 -4.63 -32.45
C PHE A 61 -32.06 -5.74 -32.40
N GLY A 62 -32.95 -5.76 -31.40
CA GLY A 62 -34.04 -6.72 -31.35
C GLY A 62 -34.99 -6.57 -32.53
N PHE A 63 -35.35 -5.33 -32.89
CA PHE A 63 -36.15 -5.05 -34.09
C PHE A 63 -35.38 -5.37 -35.38
N LEU A 64 -34.08 -5.06 -35.45
CA LEU A 64 -33.29 -5.40 -36.62
C LEU A 64 -33.19 -6.92 -36.81
N LEU A 65 -33.11 -7.68 -35.71
CA LEU A 65 -33.07 -9.13 -35.75
C LEU A 65 -34.42 -9.72 -36.18
N ASP A 66 -35.53 -9.13 -35.72
CA ASP A 66 -36.89 -9.44 -36.18
C ASP A 66 -37.06 -9.20 -37.69
N GLU A 67 -36.44 -8.15 -38.25
CA GLU A 67 -36.53 -7.86 -39.69
C GLU A 67 -35.63 -8.77 -40.54
N LEU A 68 -34.47 -9.16 -40.02
CA LEU A 68 -33.50 -10.00 -40.73
C LEU A 68 -33.76 -11.50 -40.58
N THR A 69 -34.65 -11.91 -39.69
CA THR A 69 -34.96 -13.32 -39.42
C THR A 69 -36.47 -13.54 -39.41
N GLU A 70 -36.94 -14.76 -39.68
CA GLU A 70 -38.38 -15.09 -39.56
C GLU A 70 -38.84 -15.28 -38.10
N LEU A 71 -38.06 -14.79 -37.13
CA LEU A 71 -38.43 -14.83 -35.72
C LEU A 71 -39.59 -13.86 -35.49
N SER A 72 -40.43 -14.16 -34.49
CA SER A 72 -41.37 -13.15 -34.00
C SER A 72 -40.60 -12.08 -33.22
N THR A 73 -41.14 -10.86 -33.17
CA THR A 73 -40.52 -9.73 -32.47
C THR A 73 -40.17 -10.05 -31.02
N GLY A 74 -41.05 -10.82 -30.35
CA GLY A 74 -40.80 -11.31 -29.00
C GLY A 74 -39.62 -12.30 -28.92
N GLY A 75 -39.51 -13.22 -29.88
CA GLY A 75 -38.40 -14.17 -29.98
C GLY A 75 -37.06 -13.49 -30.25
N ALA A 76 -37.04 -12.49 -31.14
CA ALA A 76 -35.84 -11.72 -31.46
C ALA A 76 -35.32 -10.93 -30.24
N LEU A 77 -36.21 -10.20 -29.55
CA LEU A 77 -35.86 -9.46 -28.33
C LEU A 77 -35.38 -10.38 -27.19
N LEU A 78 -36.04 -11.52 -26.99
CA LEU A 78 -35.68 -12.47 -25.93
C LEU A 78 -34.33 -13.13 -26.21
N THR A 79 -34.06 -13.53 -27.45
CA THR A 79 -32.78 -14.11 -27.87
C THR A 79 -31.63 -13.13 -27.64
N LEU A 80 -31.82 -11.87 -28.05
CA LEU A 80 -30.82 -10.83 -27.86
C LEU A 80 -30.60 -10.51 -26.37
N ALA A 81 -31.66 -10.48 -25.57
CA ALA A 81 -31.56 -10.29 -24.13
C ALA A 81 -30.72 -11.39 -23.48
N VAL A 82 -31.01 -12.67 -23.79
CA VAL A 82 -30.23 -13.81 -23.27
C VAL A 82 -28.77 -13.74 -23.69
N ALA A 83 -28.49 -13.47 -24.97
CA ALA A 83 -27.12 -13.33 -25.47
C ALA A 83 -26.36 -12.22 -24.73
N THR A 84 -27.00 -11.07 -24.51
CA THR A 84 -26.41 -9.95 -23.79
C THR A 84 -26.16 -10.29 -22.32
N PHE A 85 -27.11 -10.96 -21.65
CA PHE A 85 -26.94 -11.39 -20.26
C PHE A 85 -25.76 -12.34 -20.08
N VAL A 86 -25.52 -13.24 -21.04
CA VAL A 86 -24.33 -14.13 -21.01
C VAL A 86 -23.05 -13.29 -21.06
N VAL A 87 -22.96 -12.33 -21.98
CA VAL A 87 -21.78 -11.44 -22.10
C VAL A 87 -21.57 -10.64 -20.81
N VAL A 88 -22.62 -10.02 -20.29
CA VAL A 88 -22.56 -9.24 -19.03
C VAL A 88 -22.14 -10.14 -17.86
N GLY A 89 -22.66 -11.37 -17.78
CA GLY A 89 -22.29 -12.34 -16.74
C GLY A 89 -20.79 -12.69 -16.77
N ILE A 90 -20.22 -12.90 -17.96
CA ILE A 90 -18.79 -13.16 -18.12
C ILE A 90 -17.96 -11.95 -17.67
N LEU A 91 -18.33 -10.74 -18.10
CA LEU A 91 -17.63 -9.51 -17.69
C LEU A 91 -17.70 -9.30 -16.18
N MET A 92 -18.86 -9.55 -15.56
CA MET A 92 -19.05 -9.43 -14.12
C MET A 92 -18.19 -10.44 -13.34
N PHE A 93 -18.05 -11.68 -13.87
CA PHE A 93 -17.16 -12.68 -13.29
C PHE A 93 -15.69 -12.23 -13.31
N ILE A 94 -15.22 -11.71 -14.45
CA ILE A 94 -13.85 -11.18 -14.59
C ILE A 94 -13.63 -9.99 -13.65
N ALA A 95 -14.57 -9.03 -13.61
CA ALA A 95 -14.51 -7.89 -12.72
C ALA A 95 -14.48 -8.32 -11.24
N GLY A 96 -15.29 -9.29 -10.85
CA GLY A 96 -15.29 -9.87 -9.50
C GLY A 96 -13.93 -10.45 -9.12
N LYS A 97 -13.27 -11.17 -10.04
CA LYS A 97 -11.92 -11.70 -9.82
C LYS A 97 -10.89 -10.59 -9.63
N ALA A 98 -10.95 -9.53 -10.44
CA ALA A 98 -10.05 -8.39 -10.31
C ALA A 98 -10.24 -7.63 -8.99
N ILE A 99 -11.48 -7.41 -8.56
CA ILE A 99 -11.81 -6.77 -7.28
C ILE A 99 -11.32 -7.61 -6.09
N GLN A 100 -11.51 -8.94 -6.14
CA GLN A 100 -10.99 -9.84 -5.12
C GLN A 100 -9.46 -9.75 -5.00
N ALA A 101 -8.75 -9.77 -6.13
CA ALA A 101 -7.30 -9.63 -6.15
C ALA A 101 -6.83 -8.28 -5.57
N ALA A 102 -7.48 -7.18 -5.95
CA ALA A 102 -7.16 -5.86 -5.43
C ALA A 102 -7.42 -5.74 -3.92
N THR A 103 -8.51 -6.34 -3.43
CA THR A 103 -8.87 -6.33 -2.01
C THR A 103 -7.89 -7.18 -1.19
N ALA A 104 -7.45 -8.32 -1.72
CA ALA A 104 -6.42 -9.15 -1.09
C ALA A 104 -5.09 -8.40 -0.95
N ALA A 105 -4.62 -7.74 -2.01
CA ALA A 105 -3.40 -6.93 -1.98
C ALA A 105 -3.49 -5.77 -0.97
N MET A 106 -4.67 -5.14 -0.85
CA MET A 106 -4.90 -4.10 0.17
C MET A 106 -4.87 -4.64 1.60
N SER A 107 -5.28 -5.89 1.84
CA SER A 107 -5.28 -6.47 3.19
C SER A 107 -3.86 -6.67 3.73
N GLU A 108 -2.93 -7.09 2.87
CA GLU A 108 -1.51 -7.22 3.18
C GLU A 108 -0.89 -5.85 3.47
N THR A 109 -1.16 -4.86 2.61
CA THR A 109 -0.69 -3.48 2.78
C THR A 109 -1.17 -2.85 4.10
N LYS A 110 -2.42 -3.10 4.52
CA LYS A 110 -2.96 -2.60 5.79
C LYS A 110 -2.28 -3.21 7.00
N SER A 111 -1.99 -4.52 6.95
CA SER A 111 -1.29 -5.23 8.02
C SER A 111 0.14 -4.69 8.20
N GLU A 112 0.87 -4.53 7.10
CA GLU A 112 2.24 -3.98 7.13
C GLU A 112 2.26 -2.52 7.61
N LEU A 113 1.31 -1.70 7.16
CA LEU A 113 1.19 -0.32 7.63
C LEU A 113 0.92 -0.25 9.14
N ALA A 114 0.03 -1.10 9.66
CA ALA A 114 -0.28 -1.16 11.08
C ALA A 114 0.92 -1.62 11.93
N GLU A 115 1.69 -2.60 11.44
CA GLU A 115 2.92 -3.06 12.09
C GLU A 115 4.01 -1.99 12.09
N ASN A 116 4.21 -1.32 10.95
CA ASN A 116 5.17 -0.22 10.82
C ASN A 116 4.83 0.94 11.77
N VAL A 117 3.55 1.31 11.89
CA VAL A 117 3.09 2.33 12.84
C VAL A 117 3.31 1.89 14.29
N ARG A 118 3.07 0.61 14.61
CA ARG A 118 3.32 0.05 15.95
C ARG A 118 4.82 0.08 16.29
N TRP A 119 5.68 -0.25 15.35
CA TRP A 119 7.14 -0.19 15.50
C TRP A 119 7.64 1.25 15.67
N LEU A 120 7.09 2.20 14.89
CA LEU A 120 7.40 3.63 15.02
C LEU A 120 7.03 4.13 16.43
N LYS A 121 5.82 3.78 16.91
CA LYS A 121 5.36 4.13 18.26
C LYS A 121 6.23 3.52 19.36
N ALA A 122 6.63 2.26 19.23
CA ALA A 122 7.52 1.60 20.20
C ALA A 122 8.91 2.25 20.24
N THR A 123 9.45 2.63 19.08
CA THR A 123 10.77 3.28 18.97
C THR A 123 10.77 4.69 19.58
N MET A 124 9.65 5.44 19.45
CA MET A 124 9.52 6.76 20.06
C MET A 124 9.35 6.73 21.59
N ILE A 125 8.62 5.75 22.13
CA ILE A 125 8.33 5.66 23.58
C ILE A 125 9.51 5.06 24.35
N SER A 126 10.27 4.13 23.76
CA SER A 126 11.42 3.48 24.43
C SER A 126 12.47 3.04 23.41
N PRO A 127 13.35 3.96 22.96
CA PRO A 127 14.37 3.65 21.95
C PRO A 127 15.38 2.58 22.40
N SER A 128 15.52 2.34 23.72
CA SER A 128 16.42 1.33 24.30
C SER A 128 15.86 -0.10 24.36
N THR A 129 14.55 -0.31 24.15
CA THR A 129 13.90 -1.64 24.25
C THR A 129 13.44 -2.19 22.90
N SER A 130 13.64 -1.45 21.80
CA SER A 130 13.36 -1.95 20.46
C SER A 130 14.32 -3.09 20.09
N PRO A 131 13.84 -4.30 19.78
CA PRO A 131 14.68 -5.46 19.43
C PRO A 131 15.64 -5.17 18.27
N ARG A 132 15.19 -4.36 17.29
CA ARG A 132 15.98 -3.95 16.13
C ARG A 132 17.13 -3.01 16.51
N ASN A 133 16.94 -2.22 17.56
CA ASN A 133 17.96 -1.31 18.08
C ASN A 133 18.95 -2.04 19.03
N GLN A 134 18.49 -3.09 19.71
CA GLN A 134 19.34 -3.98 20.51
C GLN A 134 20.34 -4.74 19.62
N MET A 135 19.86 -5.35 18.53
CA MET A 135 20.72 -6.06 17.56
C MET A 135 21.81 -5.14 16.96
N ARG A 136 21.47 -3.88 16.67
CA ARG A 136 22.45 -2.90 16.17
C ARG A 136 23.43 -2.44 17.24
N ARG A 137 23.07 -2.49 18.52
CA ARG A 137 23.94 -2.05 19.63
C ARG A 137 24.98 -3.10 19.98
N GLU A 138 24.65 -4.38 19.81
CA GLU A 138 25.56 -5.51 20.02
C GLU A 138 26.72 -5.52 19.00
N SER A 139 26.47 -5.14 17.75
CA SER A 139 27.51 -5.11 16.71
C SER A 139 28.59 -4.03 16.89
N PHE A 140 28.37 -3.04 17.76
CA PHE A 140 29.37 -2.03 18.09
C PHE A 140 30.09 -2.30 19.42
N GLN A 141 29.64 -3.26 20.24
CA GLN A 141 30.31 -3.59 21.51
C GLN A 141 31.52 -4.50 21.33
N SER A 142 31.60 -5.24 20.22
CA SER A 142 32.74 -6.12 19.87
C SER A 142 34.03 -5.37 19.53
N PHE A 143 34.00 -4.05 19.31
CA PHE A 143 35.19 -3.23 19.02
C PHE A 143 35.76 -2.50 20.23
N ARG A 144 35.22 -2.74 21.44
CA ARG A 144 35.68 -2.09 22.67
C ARG A 144 36.55 -2.98 23.57
N GLU A 145 36.99 -4.12 23.08
CA GLU A 145 38.15 -4.78 23.66
C GLU A 145 39.40 -4.12 23.06
N PRO A 146 40.24 -3.43 23.85
CA PRO A 146 41.52 -2.95 23.36
C PRO A 146 42.32 -4.17 22.86
N PRO A 147 43.02 -4.08 21.71
CA PRO A 147 43.83 -5.19 21.25
C PRO A 147 44.82 -5.57 22.35
N HIS A 148 44.78 -6.83 22.77
CA HIS A 148 45.84 -7.41 23.58
C HIS A 148 47.12 -7.35 22.76
N TYR A 149 47.92 -6.30 22.97
CA TYR A 149 49.28 -6.26 22.45
C TYR A 149 50.06 -7.39 23.10
N TYR A 150 50.43 -8.39 22.31
CA TYR A 150 51.42 -9.37 22.69
C TYR A 150 52.76 -8.64 22.86
N THR A 151 53.18 -8.39 24.10
CA THR A 151 54.54 -7.97 24.43
C THR A 151 55.44 -9.21 24.36
N PRO A 152 56.42 -9.28 23.43
CA PRO A 152 57.41 -10.35 23.47
C PRO A 152 58.29 -10.16 24.71
N ASP A 153 58.61 -11.26 25.41
CA ASP A 153 59.48 -11.22 26.57
C ASP A 153 60.86 -10.61 26.22
N PRO A 154 61.47 -9.81 27.11
CA PRO A 154 62.77 -9.23 26.87
C PRO A 154 63.85 -10.32 26.80
N VAL A 155 64.55 -10.38 25.66
CA VAL A 155 65.66 -11.30 25.41
C VAL A 155 66.78 -11.03 26.42
N SER A 156 67.13 -12.03 27.23
CA SER A 156 68.24 -11.93 28.18
C SER A 156 69.58 -11.87 27.44
N PRO A 157 70.49 -10.92 27.75
CA PRO A 157 71.79 -10.85 27.11
C PRO A 157 72.65 -12.05 27.51
N LEU A 158 73.26 -12.68 26.51
CA LEU A 158 74.22 -13.78 26.65
C LEU A 158 75.41 -13.32 27.51
N SER A 159 75.71 -14.07 28.57
CA SER A 159 76.92 -13.95 29.37
C SER A 159 78.14 -14.24 28.49
N GLU A 160 78.92 -13.21 28.15
CA GLU A 160 80.27 -13.40 27.63
C GLU A 160 81.16 -14.06 28.70
N ARG A 161 82.00 -15.00 28.27
CA ARG A 161 83.07 -15.64 29.05
C ARG A 161 84.41 -15.13 28.56
#